data_AF-A0A1G9YG22-F1
#
_entry.id   AF-A0A1G9YG22-F1
#
_cell.length_a   1.000
_cell.length_b   1.000
_cell.length_c   1.000
_cell.angle_alpha   90.00
_cell.angle_beta   90.00
_cell.angle_gamma   90.00
#
_symmetry.space_group_name_H-M   'P 1'
#
loop_
_entity.id
_entity.type
_entity.pdbx_description
1 polymer ?
#
loop_
_entity_poly.entity_id
_entity_poly.type
_entity_poly.pdbx_seq_one_letter_code
_entity_poly.pdbx_strand_id
1 'polypeptide(L)' 'MFKPSTLNLLAQLARGIARQFGNNCEIVVHDLSRRSIDNSIVIIENGHVTSRKAGDGPSHEVLEALKENPPDWMTI' A
#
# COMPACT_ATOMS: atom_id res chain seq x y z
N MET A 1 13.48 0.21 0.99
CA MET A 1 13.08 1.51 0.41
C MET A 1 12.98 1.38 -1.10
N PHE A 2 11.82 1.70 -1.67
CA PHE A 2 11.64 1.68 -3.14
C PHE A 2 12.55 2.70 -3.84
N LYS A 3 13.04 2.33 -5.04
CA LYS A 3 13.69 3.28 -5.94
C LYS A 3 12.63 4.28 -6.46
N PRO A 4 13.00 5.55 -6.74
CA PRO A 4 12.06 6.55 -7.26
C PRO A 4 11.32 6.12 -8.53
N SER A 5 12.00 5.40 -9.43
CA SER A 5 11.40 4.84 -10.65
C SER A 5 10.31 3.81 -10.35
N THR A 6 10.51 2.96 -9.34
CA THR A 6 9.52 1.98 -8.89
C THR A 6 8.29 2.67 -8.31
N LEU A 7 8.46 3.69 -7.47
CA LEU A 7 7.33 4.45 -6.92
C LEU A 7 6.51 5.14 -8.01
N ASN A 8 7.17 5.73 -9.01
CA ASN A 8 6.48 6.36 -10.13
C ASN A 8 5.66 5.34 -10.94
N LEU A 9 6.24 4.16 -11.23
CA LEU A 9 5.51 3.08 -11.90
C LEU A 9 4.29 2.63 -11.09
N LEU A 10 4.47 2.38 -9.78
CA LEU A 10 3.37 1.94 -8.90
C LEU A 10 2.28 3.00 -8.80
N ALA A 11 2.63 4.30 -8.79
CA ALA A 11 1.65 5.38 -8.78
C ALA A 11 0.84 5.42 -10.09
N GLN A 12 1.48 5.21 -11.24
CA GLN A 12 0.80 5.12 -12.52
C GLN A 12 -0.14 3.91 -12.58
N LEU A 13 0.29 2.75 -12.09
CA LEU A 13 -0.54 1.56 -12.00
C LEU A 13 -1.73 1.76 -11.06
N ALA A 14 -1.50 2.27 -9.86
CA ALA A 14 -2.56 2.55 -8.89
C ALA A 14 -3.63 3.47 -9.48
N ARG A 15 -3.21 4.54 -10.17
CA ARG A 15 -4.11 5.46 -10.86
C ARG A 15 -4.89 4.78 -11.99
N GLY A 16 -4.24 3.95 -12.80
CA GLY A 16 -4.89 3.21 -13.87
C GLY A 16 -5.95 2.25 -13.35
N ILE A 17 -5.63 1.51 -12.29
CA ILE A 17 -6.54 0.58 -11.62
C ILE A 17 -7.72 1.34 -10.99
N ALA A 18 -7.46 2.42 -10.24
CA ALA A 18 -8.50 3.24 -9.65
C ALA A 18 -9.46 3.81 -10.70
N ARG A 19 -8.97 4.21 -11.87
CA ARG A 19 -9.81 4.65 -13.00
C ARG A 19 -10.64 3.53 -13.61
N GLN A 20 -10.08 2.32 -13.72
CA GLN A 20 -10.77 1.15 -14.26
C GLN A 20 -11.96 0.72 -13.41
N PHE A 21 -11.82 0.77 -12.08
CA PHE A 21 -12.86 0.35 -11.13
C PHE A 21 -13.73 1.50 -10.61
N GLY A 22 -13.33 2.76 -10.85
CA GLY A 22 -14.08 3.96 -10.47
C GLY A 22 -13.79 4.45 -9.05
N ASN A 23 -14.42 5.57 -8.69
CA ASN A 23 -14.10 6.32 -7.47
C ASN A 23 -14.35 5.57 -6.15
N ASN A 24 -15.19 4.53 -6.17
CA ASN A 24 -15.49 3.72 -4.99
C ASN A 24 -14.48 2.59 -4.75
N CYS A 25 -13.42 2.51 -5.54
CA CYS A 25 -12.35 1.53 -5.40
C CYS A 25 -11.08 2.20 -4.89
N GLU A 26 -10.70 1.91 -3.65
CA GLU A 26 -9.47 2.39 -3.03
C GLU A 26 -8.30 1.49 -3.39
N ILE A 27 -7.19 2.10 -3.82
CA ILE A 27 -5.94 1.39 -4.09
C ILE A 27 -4.87 1.92 -3.15
N VAL A 28 -4.22 1.02 -2.43
CA VAL A 28 -3.21 1.36 -1.42
C VAL A 28 -1.93 0.59 -1.70
N VAL A 29 -0.80 1.29 -1.70
CA VAL A 29 0.54 0.69 -1.80
C VAL A 29 1.26 0.88 -0.48
N HIS A 30 1.69 -0.23 0.11
CA HIS A 30 2.47 -0.26 1.35
C HIS A 30 3.97 -0.46 1.07
N ASP A 31 4.84 0.34 1.71
CA ASP A 31 6.26 0.03 1.87
C ASP A 31 6.48 -0.63 3.24
N LEU A 32 6.48 -1.96 3.25
CA LEU A 32 6.71 -2.77 4.45
C LEU A 32 8.20 -3.03 4.73
N SER A 33 9.11 -2.43 3.95
CA SER A 33 10.55 -2.56 4.19
C SER A 33 11.05 -1.64 5.31
N ARG A 34 10.23 -0.69 5.77
CA ARG A 34 10.58 0.25 6.84
C ARG A 34 10.31 -0.36 8.22
N ARG A 35 11.20 -0.09 9.18
CA ARG A 35 11.02 -0.39 10.61
C ARG A 35 9.77 0.24 11.24
N SER A 36 9.08 1.16 10.56
CA SER A 36 7.83 1.77 11.02
C SER A 36 6.68 1.27 10.16
N ILE A 37 6.12 0.12 10.55
CA ILE A 37 4.90 -0.45 9.95
C ILE A 37 3.76 0.59 10.01
N ASP A 38 3.74 1.41 11.06
CA ASP A 38 2.73 2.43 11.36
C ASP A 38 2.65 3.56 10.32
N ASN A 39 3.65 3.70 9.43
CA ASN A 39 3.66 4.69 8.35
C ASN A 39 3.98 4.02 6.99
N SER A 40 3.30 2.91 6.71
CA SER A 40 3.59 2.08 5.56
C SER A 40 2.90 2.55 4.27
N ILE A 41 1.80 3.30 4.32
CA ILE A 41 1.14 3.75 3.09
C ILE A 41 2.01 4.80 2.39
N VAL A 42 2.51 4.45 1.21
CA VAL A 42 3.33 5.35 0.37
C VAL A 42 2.58 5.91 -0.82
N ILE A 43 1.52 5.25 -1.28
CA ILE A 43 0.65 5.69 -2.36
C ILE A 43 -0.78 5.30 -2.00
N ILE A 44 -1.72 6.20 -2.25
CA ILE A 44 -3.14 5.93 -2.09
C ILE A 44 -3.95 6.66 -3.18
N GLU A 45 -4.87 5.93 -3.81
CA GLU A 45 -5.87 6.46 -4.74
C GLU A 45 -7.26 6.19 -4.15
N ASN A 46 -8.17 7.16 -4.26
CA ASN A 46 -9.51 7.11 -3.66
C ASN A 46 -9.55 6.85 -2.14
N GLY A 47 -8.60 7.41 -1.38
CA GLY A 47 -8.53 7.23 0.08
C GLY A 47 -9.75 7.69 0.88
N HIS A 48 -10.72 8.36 0.25
CA HIS A 48 -12.00 8.73 0.85
C HIS A 48 -12.89 7.52 1.15
N VAL A 49 -12.69 6.37 0.48
CA VAL A 49 -13.49 5.15 0.70
C VAL A 49 -13.30 4.63 2.12
N THR A 50 -12.06 4.62 2.63
CA THR A 50 -11.76 4.21 4.01
C THR A 50 -11.31 5.37 4.91
N SER A 51 -11.30 6.59 4.39
CA SER A 51 -10.79 7.80 5.07
C SER A 51 -9.32 7.70 5.48
N ARG A 52 -8.50 7.04 4.65
CA ARG A 52 -7.05 6.88 4.84
C ARG A 52 -6.25 7.77 3.89
N LYS A 53 -4.97 7.99 4.23
CA LYS A 53 -4.01 8.79 3.44
C LYS A 53 -2.60 8.21 3.49
N ALA A 54 -1.73 8.73 2.61
CA ALA A 54 -0.30 8.43 2.68
C ALA A 54 0.29 8.84 4.03
N GLY A 55 1.14 7.98 4.58
CA GLY A 55 1.65 8.10 5.94
C GLY A 55 0.84 7.35 6.99
N ASP A 56 -0.38 6.89 6.71
CA ASP A 56 -1.08 6.00 7.65
C ASP A 56 -0.46 4.58 7.66
N GLY A 57 -0.84 3.80 8.66
CA GLY A 57 -0.41 2.41 8.84
C GLY A 57 -1.20 1.40 8.00
N PRO A 58 -0.84 0.11 8.05
CA PRO A 58 -1.64 -0.97 7.47
C PRO A 58 -3.00 -1.06 8.16
N SER A 59 -3.99 -1.58 7.44
CA SER A 59 -5.24 -1.98 8.08
C SER A 59 -5.04 -3.26 8.89
N HIS A 60 -6.02 -3.61 9.72
CA HIS A 60 -5.95 -4.79 10.56
C HIS A 60 -5.80 -6.08 9.74
N GLU A 61 -6.50 -6.17 8.60
CA GLU A 61 -6.46 -7.32 7.69
C GLU A 61 -5.06 -7.51 7.10
N VAL A 62 -4.37 -6.41 6.76
CA VAL A 62 -2.99 -6.45 6.26
C VAL A 62 -2.02 -6.92 7.35
N LEU A 63 -2.24 -6.52 8.60
CA LEU A 63 -1.43 -6.98 9.74
C LEU A 63 -1.60 -8.49 9.98
N GLU A 64 -2.81 -9.01 9.91
CA GLU A 64 -3.06 -10.45 10.07
C GLU A 64 -2.48 -11.26 8.91
N ALA A 65 -2.63 -10.80 7.67
CA ALA A 65 -2.02 -11.44 6.50
C ALA A 65 -0.47 -11.56 6.63
N LEU A 66 0.18 -10.54 7.19
CA LEU A 66 1.64 -10.56 7.44
C LEU A 66 2.05 -11.52 8.56
N LYS A 67 1.18 -11.79 9.54
CA LYS A 67 1.44 -12.73 10.64
C LYS A 67 1.27 -14.17 10.23
N GLU A 68 0.24 -14.49 9.44
CA GLU A 68 -0.08 -15.86 9.05
C GLU A 68 0.85 -16.39 7.95
N ASN A 69 1.29 -15.53 7.04
CA ASN A 69 2.20 -15.88 5.97
C ASN A 69 3.28 -14.80 5.85
N PRO A 70 4.30 -14.79 6.74
CA PRO A 70 5.46 -13.94 6.53
C PRO A 70 5.98 -14.24 5.11
N PRO A 71 6.06 -13.23 4.23
CA PRO A 71 6.52 -13.43 2.87
C PRO A 71 7.87 -14.13 2.87
N ASP A 72 8.12 -15.05 1.94
CA ASP A 72 9.40 -15.79 1.90
C ASP A 72 10.64 -14.88 1.90
N TRP A 73 10.52 -13.63 1.42
CA TRP A 73 11.60 -12.63 1.46
C TRP A 73 11.88 -12.03 2.85
N MET A 74 10.99 -12.24 3.82
CA MET A 74 11.16 -11.85 5.23
C MET A 74 11.80 -12.96 6.08
N THR A 75 11.90 -14.18 5.55
CA THR A 75 12.46 -15.35 6.24
C THR A 75 13.95 -15.58 5.91
N ILE A 76 14.55 -14.70 5.09
CA ILE A 76 15.95 -14.73 4.64
C ILE A 76 16.73 -13.56 5.26
#